data_AF-A0A197KDT2-F1
#
_entry.id   AF-A0A197KDT2-F1
#
_cell.length_a   1.000
_cell.length_b   1.000
_cell.length_c   1.000
_cell.angle_alpha   90.00
_cell.angle_beta   90.00
_cell.angle_gamma   90.00
#
_symmetry.space_group_name_H-M   'P 1'
#
loop_
_entity.id
_entity.type
_entity.pdbx_description
1 polymer ?
#
loop_
_entity_poly.entity_id
_entity_poly.type
_entity_poly.pdbx_seq_one_letter_code
_entity_poly.pdbx_strand_id
1 'polypeptide(L)'
;DLLSSDKKMEISSPYNPVHLTHVGYNLDTGEFTGLPKEWQQLLQESGISKQDQAANPQAVIDIIGFYTDSQEGKQNDAVWQKFG
;
A
#
# COMPACT_ATOMS: atom_id res chain seq x y z
N ASP A 1 35.64 24.82 -26.38
CA ASP A 1 34.28 24.31 -26.58
C ASP A 1 33.79 23.76 -25.25
N LEU A 2 32.98 24.56 -24.56
CA LEU A 2 32.49 24.33 -23.20
C LEU A 2 31.22 23.48 -23.32
N LEU A 3 31.39 22.20 -23.63
CA LEU A 3 30.28 21.30 -23.85
C LEU A 3 29.61 21.00 -22.51
N SER A 4 28.46 21.65 -22.31
CA SER A 4 27.41 21.30 -21.36
C SER A 4 27.30 19.79 -21.27
N SER A 5 27.77 19.24 -20.15
CA SER A 5 27.36 17.90 -19.76
C SER A 5 25.98 18.05 -19.16
N ASP A 6 24.96 17.97 -20.03
CA ASP A 6 23.62 17.49 -19.66
C ASP A 6 23.78 16.08 -19.08
N LYS A 7 24.28 16.02 -17.85
CA LYS A 7 24.39 14.79 -17.07
C LYS A 7 22.97 14.45 -16.69
N LYS A 8 22.27 13.73 -17.58
CA LYS A 8 20.99 13.08 -17.28
C LYS A 8 21.11 12.47 -15.89
N MET A 9 20.25 12.88 -14.95
CA MET A 9 20.12 12.18 -13.68
C MET A 9 19.77 10.73 -13.99
N GLU A 10 20.76 9.85 -13.90
CA GLU A 10 20.56 8.42 -14.02
C GLU A 10 20.16 7.90 -12.64
N ILE A 11 18.89 7.50 -12.52
CA ILE A 11 18.40 6.77 -11.35
C ILE A 11 19.01 5.37 -11.44
N SER A 12 19.88 5.02 -10.49
CA SER A 12 20.45 3.68 -10.38
C SER A 12 19.39 2.65 -10.02
N SER A 13 19.66 1.38 -10.30
CA SER A 13 18.77 0.29 -9.85
C SER A 13 18.56 0.31 -8.33
N PRO A 14 17.35 -0.02 -7.83
CA PRO A 14 17.09 -0.15 -6.40
C PRO A 14 18.09 -1.11 -5.77
N TYR A 15 18.57 -0.78 -4.57
CA TYR A 15 19.47 -1.64 -3.80
C TYR A 15 18.74 -2.16 -2.56
N ASN A 16 18.90 -3.46 -2.29
CA ASN A 16 18.35 -4.14 -1.11
C ASN A 16 16.82 -3.94 -0.91
N PRO A 17 15.97 -4.42 -1.85
CA PRO A 17 14.53 -4.30 -1.68
C PRO A 17 14.07 -5.08 -0.44
N VAL A 18 13.32 -4.42 0.43
CA VAL A 18 12.69 -5.05 1.59
C VAL A 18 11.23 -5.30 1.27
N HIS A 19 10.80 -6.56 1.37
CA HIS A 19 9.39 -6.91 1.27
C HIS A 19 8.70 -6.57 2.59
N LEU A 20 7.92 -5.50 2.61
CA LEU A 20 7.27 -5.06 3.84
C LEU A 20 5.97 -5.80 4.10
N THR A 21 5.06 -5.77 3.12
CA THR A 21 3.74 -6.38 3.25
C THR A 21 3.25 -6.85 1.88
N HIS A 22 2.82 -8.11 1.77
CA HIS A 22 1.99 -8.58 0.66
C HIS A 22 0.56 -8.76 1.16
N VAL A 23 -0.38 -8.03 0.56
CA VAL A 23 -1.81 -8.28 0.81
C VAL A 23 -2.30 -9.27 -0.25
N GLY A 24 -2.83 -10.39 0.21
CA GLY A 24 -3.47 -11.42 -0.62
C GLY A 24 -4.92 -11.61 -0.19
N TYR A 25 -5.73 -12.22 -1.07
CA TYR A 25 -7.09 -12.59 -0.76
C TYR A 25 -7.25 -14.11 -0.88
N ASN A 26 -7.66 -14.77 0.21
CA ASN A 26 -7.92 -16.21 0.20
C ASN A 26 -9.36 -16.47 -0.23
N LEU A 27 -9.52 -17.07 -1.42
CA LEU A 27 -10.82 -17.37 -2.00
C LEU A 27 -11.60 -18.46 -1.24
N ASP A 28 -10.91 -19.35 -0.52
CA ASP A 28 -11.54 -20.45 0.21
C ASP A 28 -12.14 -19.97 1.54
N THR A 29 -11.41 -19.09 2.26
CA THR A 29 -11.88 -18.54 3.55
C THR A 29 -12.67 -17.25 3.38
N GLY A 30 -12.53 -16.59 2.24
CA GLY A 30 -13.11 -15.29 1.97
C GLY A 30 -12.42 -14.13 2.72
N GLU A 31 -11.18 -14.32 3.17
CA GLU A 31 -10.47 -13.38 4.04
C GLU A 31 -9.18 -12.86 3.39
N PHE A 32 -8.85 -11.60 3.68
CA PHE A 32 -7.56 -11.04 3.33
C PHE A 32 -6.46 -11.55 4.26
N THR A 33 -5.31 -11.87 3.66
CA THR A 33 -4.07 -12.24 4.35
C THR A 33 -3.06 -11.12 4.22
N GLY A 34 -2.32 -10.84 5.29
CA GLY A 34 -1.26 -9.83 5.27
C GLY A 34 -1.74 -8.38 5.24
N LEU A 35 -3.03 -8.11 5.49
CA LEU A 35 -3.50 -6.73 5.71
C LEU A 35 -2.79 -6.13 6.94
N PRO A 36 -2.22 -4.92 6.82
CA PRO A 36 -1.80 -4.14 7.97
C PRO A 36 -2.96 -3.91 8.94
N LYS A 37 -2.64 -3.80 10.25
CA LYS A 37 -3.65 -3.68 11.32
C LYS A 37 -4.51 -2.43 11.15
N GLU A 38 -3.89 -1.33 10.76
CA GLU A 38 -4.52 -0.06 10.48
C GLU A 38 -5.53 -0.16 9.33
N TRP A 39 -5.25 -0.95 8.30
CA TRP A 39 -6.18 -1.15 7.19
C TRP A 39 -7.33 -2.07 7.60
N GLN A 40 -7.07 -3.11 8.40
CA GLN A 40 -8.14 -3.93 8.97
C GLN A 40 -9.10 -3.10 9.81
N GLN A 41 -8.57 -2.19 10.62
CA GLN A 41 -9.37 -1.28 11.44
C GLN A 41 -10.17 -0.30 10.57
N LEU A 42 -9.54 0.30 9.55
CA LEU A 42 -10.21 1.19 8.60
C LEU A 42 -11.40 0.50 7.91
N LEU A 43 -11.24 -0.74 7.45
CA LEU A 43 -12.33 -1.48 6.82
C LEU A 43 -13.51 -1.68 7.77
N GLN A 44 -13.23 -2.03 9.04
CA GLN A 44 -14.26 -2.21 10.06
C GLN A 44 -14.96 -0.88 10.40
N GLU A 45 -14.21 0.19 10.59
CA GLU A 45 -14.74 1.53 10.89
C GLU A 45 -15.54 2.11 9.72
N SER A 46 -15.17 1.76 8.48
CA SER A 46 -15.88 2.15 7.26
C SER A 46 -17.14 1.30 7.00
N GLY A 47 -17.43 0.32 7.86
CA GLY A 47 -18.57 -0.58 7.72
C GLY A 47 -18.43 -1.61 6.60
N ILE A 48 -17.23 -1.86 6.08
CA ILE A 48 -16.96 -2.85 5.03
C ILE A 48 -16.88 -4.23 5.68
N SER A 49 -17.97 -5.00 5.55
CA SER A 49 -18.08 -6.32 6.17
C SER A 49 -17.22 -7.38 5.46
N LYS A 50 -17.00 -8.54 6.10
CA LYS A 50 -16.34 -9.67 5.44
C LYS A 50 -17.07 -10.15 4.17
N GLN A 51 -18.39 -10.00 4.13
CA GLN A 51 -19.19 -10.34 2.96
C GLN A 51 -18.96 -9.35 1.81
N ASP A 52 -18.82 -8.06 2.10
CA ASP A 52 -18.48 -7.05 1.09
C ASP A 52 -17.08 -7.29 0.52
N GLN A 53 -16.13 -7.66 1.40
CA GLN A 53 -14.78 -8.07 1.02
C GLN A 53 -14.80 -9.29 0.11
N ALA A 54 -15.68 -10.26 0.37
CA ALA A 54 -15.81 -11.44 -0.48
C ALA A 54 -16.56 -11.21 -1.78
N ALA A 55 -17.53 -10.30 -1.79
CA ALA A 55 -18.25 -9.94 -3.00
C ALA A 55 -17.33 -9.23 -4.00
N ASN A 56 -16.47 -8.32 -3.53
CA ASN A 56 -15.58 -7.52 -4.38
C ASN A 56 -14.21 -7.26 -3.73
N PRO A 57 -13.33 -8.27 -3.65
CA PRO A 57 -12.02 -8.12 -2.99
C PRO A 57 -11.14 -7.09 -3.68
N GLN A 58 -11.19 -6.99 -5.01
CA GLN A 58 -10.42 -5.99 -5.75
C GLN A 58 -10.85 -4.56 -5.40
N ALA A 59 -12.15 -4.30 -5.32
CA ALA A 59 -12.66 -2.96 -4.97
C ALA A 59 -12.22 -2.54 -3.57
N VAL A 60 -12.16 -3.48 -2.63
CA VAL A 60 -11.65 -3.21 -1.28
C VAL A 60 -10.17 -2.82 -1.31
N ILE A 61 -9.33 -3.51 -2.09
CA ILE A 61 -7.92 -3.14 -2.27
C ILE A 61 -7.81 -1.73 -2.88
N ASP A 62 -8.60 -1.44 -3.91
CA ASP A 62 -8.57 -0.16 -4.61
C ASP A 62 -8.97 1.01 -3.68
N ILE A 63 -9.99 0.81 -2.82
CA ILE A 63 -10.41 1.80 -1.82
C ILE A 63 -9.30 2.07 -0.81
N ILE A 64 -8.65 1.02 -0.30
CA ILE A 64 -7.53 1.16 0.64
C ILE A 64 -6.36 1.90 -0.03
N GLY A 65 -6.03 1.53 -1.27
CA GLY A 65 -4.99 2.20 -2.07
C GLY A 65 -5.30 3.69 -2.25
N PHE A 66 -6.52 4.03 -2.64
CA PHE A 66 -6.96 5.42 -2.79
C PHE A 66 -6.89 6.20 -1.47
N TYR A 67 -7.37 5.61 -0.37
CA TYR A 67 -7.37 6.27 0.94
C TYR A 67 -5.95 6.55 1.42
N THR A 68 -5.04 5.59 1.27
CA THR A 68 -3.64 5.72 1.70
C THR A 68 -2.86 6.74 0.88
N ASP A 69 -3.05 6.75 -0.45
CA ASP A 69 -2.45 7.73 -1.38
C ASP A 69 -2.97 9.15 -1.09
N SER A 70 -4.28 9.29 -0.83
CA SER A 70 -4.90 10.58 -0.48
C SER A 70 -4.43 11.15 0.87
N GLN A 71 -3.86 10.31 1.75
CA GLN A 71 -3.43 10.63 3.10
C GLN A 71 -1.91 10.88 3.23
N GLU A 72 -1.13 10.77 2.14
CA GLU A 72 0.33 11.03 2.12
C GLU A 72 0.71 12.44 2.62
N GLY A 73 -0.24 13.36 2.75
CA GLY A 73 0.00 14.69 3.32
C GLY A 73 -0.29 14.88 4.81
N LYS A 74 -0.91 13.91 5.53
CA LYS A 74 -1.36 14.19 6.91
C LYS A 74 -1.07 13.13 7.97
N GLN A 75 -1.17 11.82 7.73
CA GLN A 75 -1.04 10.84 8.82
C GLN A 75 -0.68 9.44 8.28
N ASN A 76 0.61 9.09 8.19
CA ASN A 76 1.01 7.70 7.91
C ASN A 76 2.32 7.30 8.60
N ASP A 77 2.50 7.71 9.86
CA ASP A 77 3.71 7.33 10.60
C ASP A 77 3.80 5.80 10.82
N ALA A 78 2.74 5.02 11.02
CA ALA A 78 2.90 3.61 11.44
C ALA A 78 3.55 2.67 10.39
N VAL A 79 3.28 2.87 9.09
CA VAL A 79 3.92 2.09 8.01
C VAL A 79 5.33 2.63 7.72
N TRP A 80 5.49 3.96 7.73
CA TRP A 80 6.76 4.63 7.43
C TRP A 80 7.74 4.63 8.61
N GLN A 81 7.30 4.45 9.86
CA GLN A 81 8.15 4.29 11.06
C GLN A 81 8.96 3.00 11.01
N LYS A 82 8.57 2.01 10.19
CA LYS A 82 9.38 0.81 9.92
C LYS A 82 10.61 1.11 9.04
N PHE A 83 10.68 2.30 8.43
CA PHE A 83 11.82 2.78 7.64
C PHE A 83 12.74 3.71 8.45
N GLY A 84 12.50 3.87 9.76
CA GLY A 84 13.34 4.62 10.69
C GLY A 84 14.47 3.79 11.29
#